data_AF-A0A4T2GP38-F1
#
_entry.id   AF-A0A4T2GP38-F1
#
_cell.length_a   1.000
_cell.length_b   1.000
_cell.length_c   1.000
_cell.angle_alpha   90.00
_cell.angle_beta   90.00
_cell.angle_gamma   90.00
#
_symmetry.space_group_name_H-M   'P 1'
#
loop_
_entity.id
_entity.type
_entity.pdbx_description
1 polymer ?
#
loop_
_entity_poly.entity_id
_entity_poly.type
_entity_poly.pdbx_seq_one_letter_code
_entity_poly.pdbx_strand_id
1 'polypeptide(L)'
;MFQEVMTKIKHFLEETPKDIYEFSIWLEDTLVDDYDAMAAEQPEATYSLGQEVPDICASAEPGMKLSEILEFKKLLRVEYDKALALVK
;
A
#
# COMPACT_ATOMS: atom_id res chain seq x y z
N MET A 1 11.02 1.03 9.68
CA MET A 1 9.71 0.45 9.36
C MET A 1 9.11 1.07 8.10
N PHE A 2 8.87 2.38 8.08
CA PHE A 2 8.25 3.06 6.95
C PHE A 2 8.97 2.81 5.62
N GLN A 3 10.30 2.88 5.62
CA GLN A 3 11.10 2.62 4.40
C GLN A 3 10.94 1.20 3.87
N GLU A 4 10.81 0.20 4.75
CA GLU A 4 10.63 -1.20 4.36
C GLU A 4 9.26 -1.40 3.72
N VAL A 5 8.22 -0.80 4.32
CA VAL A 5 6.85 -0.80 3.78
C VAL A 5 6.81 -0.14 2.40
N MET A 6 7.36 1.07 2.26
CA MET A 6 7.42 1.77 0.98
C MET A 6 8.20 0.99 -0.08
N THR A 7 9.29 0.32 0.31
CA THR A 7 10.07 -0.52 -0.61
C THR A 7 9.24 -1.70 -1.11
N LYS A 8 8.46 -2.35 -0.23
CA LYS A 8 7.61 -3.48 -0.60
C LYS A 8 6.41 -3.04 -1.46
N ILE A 9 5.79 -1.90 -1.17
CA ILE A 9 4.76 -1.30 -2.04
C ILE A 9 5.36 -0.99 -3.42
N LYS A 10 6.54 -0.37 -3.47
CA LYS A 10 7.22 -0.07 -4.74
C LYS A 10 7.46 -1.33 -5.56
N HIS A 11 7.99 -2.38 -4.95
CA HIS A 11 8.23 -3.66 -5.61
C HIS A 11 6.93 -4.27 -6.16
N PHE A 12 5.85 -4.28 -5.39
CA PHE A 12 4.53 -4.70 -5.88
C PHE A 12 4.06 -3.89 -7.09
N LEU A 13 4.24 -2.56 -7.06
CA LEU A 13 3.81 -1.70 -8.15
C LEU A 13 4.69 -1.83 -9.40
N GLU A 14 5.94 -2.27 -9.28
CA GLU A 14 6.85 -2.54 -10.41
C GLU A 14 6.65 -3.96 -10.97
N GLU A 15 6.49 -4.95 -10.08
CA GLU A 15 6.40 -6.37 -10.38
C GLU A 15 5.11 -6.96 -9.82
N THR A 16 3.97 -6.49 -10.34
CA THR A 16 2.65 -6.85 -9.81
C THR A 16 2.34 -8.33 -10.06
N PRO A 17 2.12 -9.13 -9.00
CA PRO A 17 1.78 -10.54 -9.13
C PRO A 17 0.38 -10.73 -9.72
N LYS A 18 0.11 -11.95 -10.22
CA LYS A 18 -1.23 -12.34 -10.69
C LYS A 18 -2.24 -12.48 -9.58
N ASP A 19 -1.77 -12.75 -8.36
CA ASP A 19 -2.57 -12.81 -7.16
C ASP A 19 -2.07 -11.72 -6.21
N ILE A 20 -2.96 -10.79 -5.87
CA ILE A 20 -2.65 -9.62 -5.05
C ILE A 20 -3.21 -9.73 -3.63
N TYR A 21 -3.97 -10.80 -3.34
CA TYR A 21 -4.73 -10.92 -2.10
C TYR A 21 -3.82 -10.93 -0.86
N GLU A 22 -2.80 -11.80 -0.86
CA GLU A 22 -1.82 -11.86 0.24
C GLU A 22 -1.06 -10.54 0.43
N PHE A 23 -0.78 -9.81 -0.65
CA PHE A 23 -0.15 -8.50 -0.56
C PHE A 23 -1.09 -7.47 0.07
N SER A 24 -2.37 -7.49 -0.30
CA SER A 24 -3.37 -6.56 0.25
C SER A 24 -3.59 -6.75 1.74
N ILE A 25 -3.71 -8.00 2.21
CA ILE A 25 -3.81 -8.31 3.65
C ILE A 25 -2.57 -7.81 4.37
N TRP A 26 -1.38 -8.16 3.86
CA TRP A 26 -0.13 -7.71 4.47
C TRP A 26 -0.09 -6.19 4.61
N LEU A 27 -0.48 -5.44 3.56
CA LEU A 27 -0.41 -3.99 3.59
C LEU A 27 -1.43 -3.39 4.56
N GLU A 28 -2.65 -3.91 4.59
CA GLU A 28 -3.69 -3.48 5.53
C GLU A 28 -3.28 -3.75 6.98
N ASP A 29 -2.83 -4.96 7.30
CA ASP A 29 -2.34 -5.33 8.63
C ASP A 29 -1.17 -4.44 9.05
N THR A 30 -0.21 -4.20 8.14
CA THR A 30 0.95 -3.33 8.42
C THR A 30 0.54 -1.89 8.75
N LEU A 31 -0.48 -1.35 8.07
CA LEU A 31 -0.98 -0.01 8.33
C LEU A 31 -1.74 0.11 9.66
N VAL A 32 -2.00 -1.00 10.35
CA VAL A 32 -2.59 -1.03 11.69
C VAL A 32 -1.54 -1.39 12.74
N ASP A 33 -0.88 -2.55 12.56
CA ASP A 33 0.05 -3.12 13.54
C ASP A 33 1.32 -2.29 13.70
N ASP A 34 1.85 -1.75 12.59
CA ASP A 34 3.12 -1.01 12.57
C ASP A 34 2.93 0.51 12.45
N TYR A 35 1.69 1.01 12.55
CA TYR A 35 1.36 2.41 12.31
C TYR A 35 2.21 3.36 13.16
N ASP A 36 2.31 3.12 14.47
CA ASP A 36 3.07 3.97 15.39
C ASP A 36 4.57 3.98 15.06
N ALA A 37 5.12 2.83 14.66
CA ALA A 37 6.53 2.71 14.27
C ALA A 37 6.80 3.44 12.94
N MET A 38 5.89 3.34 11.97
CA MET A 38 5.97 4.09 10.72
C MET A 38 5.83 5.60 10.95
N ALA A 39 4.86 6.01 11.79
CA ALA A 39 4.58 7.41 12.08
C ALA A 39 5.71 8.09 12.86
N ALA A 40 6.43 7.34 13.70
CA ALA A 40 7.63 7.84 14.39
C ALA A 40 8.76 8.19 13.40
N GLU A 41 8.84 7.52 12.25
CA GLU A 41 9.84 7.77 11.20
C GLU A 41 9.39 8.85 10.22
N GLN A 42 8.17 8.73 9.68
CA GLN A 42 7.61 9.63 8.66
C GLN A 42 6.12 9.88 8.94
N PRO A 43 5.77 10.84 9.82
CA PRO A 43 4.41 10.99 10.34
C PRO A 43 3.40 11.40 9.27
N GLU A 44 3.72 12.40 8.45
CA GLU A 44 2.81 12.91 7.41
C GLU A 44 2.59 11.88 6.30
N ALA A 45 3.64 11.18 5.88
CA ALA A 45 3.56 10.14 4.86
C ALA A 45 2.79 8.91 5.37
N THR A 46 3.01 8.50 6.62
CA THR A 46 2.27 7.39 7.25
C THR A 46 0.78 7.71 7.37
N TYR A 47 0.45 8.93 7.83
CA TYR A 47 -0.94 9.39 7.87
C TYR A 47 -1.60 9.34 6.49
N SER A 48 -0.90 9.78 5.45
CA SER A 48 -1.39 9.73 4.07
C SER A 48 -1.68 8.31 3.60
N LEU A 49 -0.81 7.34 3.90
CA LEU A 49 -1.06 5.93 3.58
C LEU A 49 -2.29 5.41 4.33
N GLY A 50 -2.46 5.76 5.60
CA GLY A 50 -3.59 5.31 6.41
C GLY A 50 -4.97 5.86 6.02
N GLN A 51 -5.08 6.68 4.96
CA GLN A 51 -6.38 7.19 4.49
C GLN A 51 -7.07 6.21 3.53
N GLU A 52 -6.67 6.21 2.26
CA GLU A 52 -7.38 5.47 1.20
C GLU A 52 -6.81 4.06 0.97
N VAL A 53 -5.57 3.79 1.42
CA VAL A 53 -4.92 2.49 1.18
C VAL A 53 -5.66 1.31 1.82
N PRO A 54 -6.21 1.41 3.05
CA PRO A 54 -7.03 0.34 3.62
C PRO A 54 -8.24 -0.01 2.75
N ASP A 55 -8.98 0.98 2.25
CA ASP A 55 -10.14 0.76 1.37
C ASP A 55 -9.73 0.15 0.02
N ILE A 56 -8.57 0.55 -0.52
CA ILE A 56 -8.00 -0.09 -1.72
C ILE A 56 -7.67 -1.56 -1.42
N CYS A 57 -7.05 -1.87 -0.28
CA CYS A 57 -6.73 -3.24 0.14
C CYS A 57 -7.99 -4.10 0.30
N ALA A 58 -9.05 -3.56 0.89
CA ALA A 58 -10.33 -4.24 1.05
C ALA A 58 -11.03 -4.60 -0.28
N SER A 59 -10.63 -3.99 -1.40
CA SER A 59 -11.14 -4.35 -2.74
C SER A 59 -10.49 -5.59 -3.35
N ALA A 60 -9.39 -6.08 -2.76
CA ALA A 60 -8.67 -7.23 -3.27
C ALA A 60 -9.30 -8.55 -2.81
N GLU A 61 -9.57 -9.43 -3.76
CA GLU A 61 -10.21 -10.73 -3.55
C GLU A 61 -9.44 -11.85 -4.27
N PRO A 62 -9.51 -13.10 -3.80
CA PRO A 62 -8.92 -14.23 -4.51
C PRO A 62 -9.50 -14.38 -5.93
N GLY A 63 -8.62 -14.52 -6.92
CA GLY A 63 -9.02 -14.80 -8.31
C GLY A 63 -9.52 -13.61 -9.13
N MET A 64 -9.20 -12.38 -8.72
CA MET A 64 -9.47 -11.17 -9.50
C MET A 64 -8.99 -11.26 -10.95
N LYS A 65 -9.75 -10.61 -11.84
CA LYS A 65 -9.38 -10.44 -13.24
C LYS A 65 -8.23 -9.44 -13.36
N LEU A 66 -7.48 -9.56 -14.45
CA LEU A 66 -6.40 -8.62 -14.76
C LEU A 66 -6.85 -7.15 -14.75
N SER A 67 -8.05 -6.84 -15.23
CA SER A 67 -8.57 -5.47 -15.22
C SER A 67 -8.78 -4.91 -13.81
N GLU A 68 -9.19 -5.76 -12.86
CA GLU A 68 -9.44 -5.38 -11.48
C GLU A 68 -8.10 -5.18 -10.75
N ILE A 69 -7.12 -6.07 -11.01
CA ILE A 69 -5.74 -5.93 -10.51
C ILE A 69 -5.08 -4.65 -11.03
N LEU A 70 -5.31 -4.29 -12.29
CA LEU A 70 -4.76 -3.05 -12.87
C LEU A 70 -5.39 -1.80 -12.25
N GLU A 71 -6.68 -1.83 -11.91
CA GLU A 71 -7.31 -0.71 -11.20
C GLU A 71 -6.79 -0.59 -9.77
N PHE A 72 -6.69 -1.71 -9.03
CA PHE A 72 -6.04 -1.74 -7.71
C PHE A 72 -4.64 -1.11 -7.77
N LYS A 73 -3.81 -1.56 -8.72
CA LYS A 73 -2.45 -1.07 -8.91
C LYS A 73 -2.41 0.44 -9.19
N LYS A 74 -3.34 0.94 -10.00
CA LYS A 74 -3.43 2.35 -10.35
C LYS A 74 -3.83 3.21 -9.14
N LEU A 75 -4.81 2.78 -8.36
CA LEU A 75 -5.24 3.48 -7.14
C LEU A 75 -4.10 3.48 -6.10
N LEU A 76 -3.48 2.32 -5.86
CA LEU A 76 -2.35 2.22 -4.93
C LEU A 76 -1.15 3.07 -5.37
N ARG A 77 -0.87 3.17 -6.68
CA ARG A 77 0.19 4.04 -7.20
C ARG A 77 -0.04 5.51 -6.82
N VAL A 78 -1.28 6.00 -6.93
CA VAL A 78 -1.62 7.38 -6.58
C VAL A 78 -1.34 7.66 -5.10
N GLU A 79 -1.77 6.77 -4.21
CA GLU A 79 -1.54 6.94 -2.77
C GLU A 79 -0.06 6.76 -2.38
N TYR A 80 0.65 5.83 -3.02
CA TYR A 80 2.09 5.67 -2.87
C TYR A 80 2.85 6.94 -3.26
N ASP A 81 2.53 7.56 -4.41
CA ASP A 81 3.21 8.76 -4.88
C ASP A 81 2.92 9.97 -3.98
N LYS A 82 1.69 10.09 -3.46
CA LYS A 82 1.33 11.10 -2.45
C LYS A 82 2.16 10.94 -1.18
N ALA A 83 2.23 9.72 -0.63
CA ALA A 83 3.02 9.45 0.57
C ALA A 83 4.52 9.71 0.32
N LEU A 84 5.04 9.31 -0.84
CA LEU A 84 6.44 9.53 -1.22
C LEU A 84 6.79 11.03 -1.29
N ALA A 85 5.88 11.87 -1.77
CA ALA A 85 6.07 13.32 -1.84
C ALA A 85 6.12 14.01 -0.45
N LEU A 86 5.65 13.34 0.60
CA LEU A 86 5.65 13.82 1.99
C LEU A 86 6.87 13.36 2.79
N VAL A 87 7.72 12.50 2.21
CA VAL A 87 8.94 11.99 2.87
C VAL A 87 9.95 13.13 3.03
N LYS A 88 10.45 13.31 4.26
CA LYS A 88 11.46 14.32 4.62
C LYS A 88 12.82 13.68 4.89
#